data_AF-A0A524P5V8-F1
#
_entry.id   AF-A0A524P5V8-F1
#
_cell.length_a   1.000
_cell.length_b   1.000
_cell.length_c   1.000
_cell.angle_alpha   90.00
_cell.angle_beta   90.00
_cell.angle_gamma   90.00
#
_symmetry.space_group_name_H-M   'P 1'
#
loop_
_entity.id
_entity.type
_entity.pdbx_description
1 polymer ?
#
loop_
_entity_poly.entity_id
_entity_poly.type
_entity_poly.pdbx_seq_one_letter_code
_entity_poly.pdbx_strand_id
1 'polypeptide(L)'
;MENSEENKNKIPKKDLDSKEGLNDFFSDLDDDDDAIDGDYDEIDQMIDEVMALLEKYGNFSGGIITFDTIFEFLLERNYPTLKKSDCFEIIARLRTNQVLLDEIVYEDLPDFYLYVFKDLKISPNGIQLLKIFAQTPLLPFLTLQSLKEKSELDDSVFMATIEELQNQKLIYSENAQFSCLGISNKK
;
A
#
# COMPACT_ATOMS: atom_id res chain seq x y z
N MET A 1 -10.53 33.61 49.73
CA MET A 1 -9.26 32.97 50.10
C MET A 1 -9.63 31.55 50.48
N GLU A 2 -9.31 30.49 49.76
CA GLU A 2 -8.28 30.24 48.74
C GLU A 2 -8.79 29.19 47.73
N ASN A 3 -8.14 29.20 46.56
CA ASN A 3 -8.27 28.24 45.46
C ASN A 3 -7.83 26.82 45.86
N SER A 4 -8.36 25.83 45.15
CA SER A 4 -7.56 24.70 44.68
C SER A 4 -8.13 24.19 43.35
N GLU A 5 -7.35 24.43 42.29
CA GLU A 5 -7.37 23.72 41.01
C GLU A 5 -7.18 22.20 41.24
N GLU A 6 -7.61 21.27 40.40
CA GLU A 6 -7.05 20.82 39.11
C GLU A 6 -7.67 19.41 38.89
N ASN A 7 -7.77 18.74 37.74
CA ASN A 7 -7.34 18.98 36.39
C ASN A 7 -8.20 18.10 35.46
N LYS A 8 -8.49 18.60 34.26
CA LYS A 8 -9.17 17.87 33.20
C LYS A 8 -8.13 16.99 32.50
N ASN A 9 -8.43 15.72 32.24
CA ASN A 9 -7.83 15.02 31.11
C ASN A 9 -8.92 14.22 30.39
N LYS A 10 -9.64 14.92 29.51
CA LYS A 10 -10.36 14.30 28.40
C LYS A 10 -9.39 14.28 27.23
N ILE A 11 -8.85 13.10 26.93
CA ILE A 11 -8.12 12.88 25.68
C ILE A 11 -9.14 13.09 24.54
N PRO A 12 -8.91 14.03 23.61
CA PRO A 12 -9.80 14.23 22.48
C PRO A 12 -9.65 13.04 21.52
N LYS A 13 -10.77 12.41 21.15
CA LYS A 13 -10.81 11.45 20.03
C LYS A 13 -10.47 12.22 18.75
N LYS A 14 -9.24 12.07 18.27
CA LYS A 14 -8.77 12.61 17.00
C LYS A 14 -8.98 11.55 15.92
N ASP A 15 -9.58 11.94 14.79
CA ASP A 15 -9.89 11.02 13.69
C ASP A 15 -8.59 10.57 13.01
N LEU A 16 -8.17 9.34 13.35
CA LEU A 16 -7.01 8.63 12.78
C LEU A 16 -7.21 8.26 11.29
N ASP A 17 -8.40 8.51 10.74
CA ASP A 17 -8.78 8.19 9.36
C ASP A 17 -8.44 9.32 8.36
N SER A 18 -7.68 10.34 8.78
CA SER A 18 -7.35 11.51 7.96
C SER A 18 -5.84 11.78 7.92
N LYS A 19 -5.36 12.31 6.78
CA LYS A 19 -3.95 12.74 6.62
C LYS A 19 -3.50 13.74 7.70
N GLU A 20 -4.42 14.59 8.18
CA GLU A 20 -4.15 15.53 9.27
C GLU A 20 -4.07 14.82 10.63
N GLY A 21 -4.91 13.80 10.87
CA GLY A 21 -4.87 12.98 12.08
C GLY A 21 -3.60 12.15 12.21
N LEU A 22 -3.01 11.72 11.10
CA LEU A 22 -1.72 11.02 11.08
C LEU A 22 -0.55 11.96 11.39
N ASN A 23 -0.49 13.15 10.79
CA ASN A 23 0.58 14.12 11.06
C ASN A 23 0.69 14.52 12.53
N ASP A 24 -0.45 14.64 13.22
CA ASP A 24 -0.47 14.95 14.65
C ASP A 24 -0.19 13.74 15.55
N PHE A 25 -0.30 12.50 15.05
CA PHE A 25 0.16 11.31 15.78
C PHE A 25 1.69 11.22 15.78
N PHE A 26 2.34 11.68 14.71
CA PHE A 26 3.80 11.68 14.57
C PHE A 26 4.51 12.75 15.40
N SER A 27 3.83 13.82 15.84
CA SER A 27 4.46 14.85 16.70
C SER A 27 4.59 14.44 18.17
N ASP A 28 3.76 13.49 18.62
CA ASP A 28 3.71 13.06 20.03
C ASP A 28 4.61 11.83 20.31
N LEU A 29 5.22 11.23 19.27
CA LEU A 29 6.09 10.05 19.38
C LEU A 29 7.58 10.40 19.62
N ASP A 30 7.97 11.67 19.51
CA ASP A 30 9.36 12.12 19.65
C ASP A 30 9.82 12.37 21.10
N ASP A 31 8.94 12.18 22.12
CA ASP A 31 9.16 12.71 23.48
C ASP A 31 9.34 11.66 24.61
N ASP A 32 9.50 10.36 24.34
CA ASP A 32 9.85 9.37 25.40
C ASP A 32 11.19 8.67 25.11
N ASP A 33 12.25 9.43 25.34
CA ASP A 33 13.65 9.01 25.33
C ASP A 33 14.03 8.48 26.73
N ASP A 34 13.67 7.23 27.05
CA ASP A 34 14.24 6.49 28.21
C ASP A 34 13.87 4.98 28.20
N ALA A 35 14.69 4.15 27.53
CA ALA A 35 15.16 2.83 28.01
C ALA A 35 15.97 2.10 26.93
N ILE A 36 17.29 1.98 27.16
CA ILE A 36 18.17 1.06 26.43
C ILE A 36 18.07 -0.33 27.08
N ASP A 37 17.47 -1.29 26.38
CA ASP A 37 17.81 -2.71 26.53
C ASP A 37 17.74 -3.38 25.14
N GLY A 38 18.73 -4.22 24.83
CA GLY A 38 19.07 -4.67 23.47
C GLY A 38 18.12 -5.70 22.85
N ASP A 39 16.81 -5.41 22.81
CA ASP A 39 15.84 -6.18 22.05
C ASP A 39 15.81 -5.66 20.60
N TYR A 40 15.96 -6.57 19.64
CA TYR A 40 15.67 -6.26 18.25
C TYR A 40 14.18 -5.91 18.19
N ASP A 41 13.85 -4.68 17.81
CA ASP A 41 12.47 -4.18 17.75
C ASP A 41 11.63 -5.18 16.93
N GLU A 42 10.48 -5.60 17.44
CA GLU A 42 9.58 -6.53 16.76
C GLU A 42 9.23 -5.99 15.36
N ILE A 43 9.14 -4.66 15.24
CA ILE A 43 8.95 -3.95 13.97
C ILE A 43 10.13 -4.13 13.02
N ASP A 44 11.37 -4.12 13.50
CA ASP A 44 12.56 -4.33 12.66
C ASP A 44 12.60 -5.74 12.08
N GLN A 45 12.20 -6.76 12.87
CA GLN A 45 12.05 -8.12 12.33
C GLN A 45 10.97 -8.17 11.24
N MET A 46 9.83 -7.50 11.44
CA MET A 46 8.77 -7.45 10.44
C MET A 46 9.23 -6.72 9.16
N ILE A 47 10.04 -5.67 9.28
CA ILE A 47 10.65 -4.99 8.13
C ILE A 47 11.50 -5.96 7.32
N ASP A 48 12.38 -6.72 7.98
CA ASP A 48 13.24 -7.72 7.32
C ASP A 48 12.40 -8.76 6.56
N GLU A 49 11.29 -9.22 7.15
CA GLU A 49 10.36 -10.15 6.50
C GLU A 49 9.64 -9.52 5.29
N VAL A 50 9.21 -8.26 5.39
CA VAL A 50 8.60 -7.54 4.26
C VAL A 50 9.62 -7.29 3.16
N MET A 51 10.86 -6.93 3.49
CA MET A 51 11.92 -6.80 2.47
C MET A 51 12.14 -8.12 1.72
N ALA A 52 12.19 -9.25 2.43
CA ALA A 52 12.30 -10.57 1.82
C ALA A 52 11.07 -10.94 0.97
N LEU A 53 9.87 -10.49 1.36
CA LEU A 53 8.67 -10.58 0.54
C LEU A 53 8.85 -9.77 -0.76
N LEU A 54 9.19 -8.49 -0.66
CA LEU A 54 9.29 -7.58 -1.82
C LEU A 54 10.32 -8.08 -2.85
N GLU A 55 11.46 -8.59 -2.41
CA GLU A 55 12.49 -9.15 -3.30
C GLU A 55 11.95 -10.32 -4.15
N LYS A 56 11.20 -11.23 -3.52
CA LYS A 56 10.58 -12.38 -4.19
C LYS A 56 9.38 -11.95 -5.04
N TYR A 57 8.52 -11.09 -4.48
CA TYR A 57 7.25 -10.67 -5.06
C TYR A 57 7.46 -9.78 -6.29
N GLY A 58 8.50 -8.95 -6.30
CA GLY A 58 8.79 -8.03 -7.41
C GLY A 58 9.05 -8.70 -8.75
N ASN A 59 9.38 -9.99 -8.78
CA ASN A 59 9.52 -10.73 -10.03
C ASN A 59 8.17 -11.09 -10.66
N PHE A 60 7.11 -11.14 -9.85
CA PHE A 60 5.75 -11.52 -10.23
C PHE A 60 4.79 -10.34 -10.27
N SER A 61 4.97 -9.33 -9.42
CA SER A 61 4.07 -8.17 -9.39
C SER A 61 4.51 -7.03 -10.29
N GLY A 62 5.67 -7.14 -10.95
CA GLY A 62 6.29 -6.04 -11.69
C GLY A 62 6.87 -4.95 -10.80
N GLY A 63 6.79 -5.07 -9.46
CA GLY A 63 7.30 -4.05 -8.54
C GLY A 63 6.24 -3.17 -7.88
N ILE A 64 4.98 -3.61 -7.90
CA ILE A 64 3.88 -3.00 -7.14
C ILE A 64 3.30 -3.97 -6.11
N ILE A 65 2.76 -3.44 -5.01
CA ILE A 65 2.12 -4.22 -3.95
C ILE A 65 1.08 -3.37 -3.20
N THR A 66 -0.02 -3.97 -2.76
CA THR A 66 -1.03 -3.25 -1.95
C THR A 66 -0.71 -3.28 -0.46
N PHE A 67 -1.20 -2.29 0.28
CA PHE A 67 -1.18 -2.31 1.75
C PHE A 67 -1.73 -3.62 2.31
N ASP A 68 -2.91 -4.04 1.83
CA ASP A 68 -3.58 -5.25 2.32
C ASP A 68 -2.73 -6.51 2.08
N THR A 69 -1.99 -6.60 0.97
CA THR A 69 -1.09 -7.74 0.72
C THR A 69 0.03 -7.82 1.76
N ILE A 70 0.63 -6.68 2.13
CA ILE A 70 1.68 -6.63 3.16
C ILE A 70 1.09 -7.00 4.51
N PHE A 71 -0.06 -6.43 4.85
CA PHE A 71 -0.73 -6.66 6.12
C PHE A 71 -1.15 -8.13 6.28
N GLU A 72 -1.80 -8.72 5.27
CA GLU A 72 -2.19 -10.13 5.26
C GLU A 72 -0.98 -11.05 5.35
N PHE A 73 0.12 -10.74 4.63
CA PHE A 73 1.35 -11.51 4.72
C PHE A 73 1.90 -11.56 6.16
N LEU A 74 1.93 -10.43 6.87
CA LEU A 74 2.42 -10.39 8.25
C LEU A 74 1.49 -11.12 9.22
N LEU A 75 0.17 -10.98 9.05
CA LEU A 75 -0.83 -11.72 9.82
C LEU A 75 -0.67 -13.25 9.66
N GLU A 76 -0.41 -13.72 8.43
CA GLU A 76 -0.21 -15.14 8.13
C GLU A 76 1.15 -15.68 8.63
N ARG A 77 2.15 -14.81 8.79
CA ARG A 77 3.53 -15.22 9.08
C ARG A 77 3.78 -15.63 10.52
N ASN A 78 3.28 -14.87 11.49
CA ASN A 78 3.26 -15.18 12.94
C ASN A 78 2.78 -13.98 13.80
N TYR A 79 2.23 -12.92 13.19
CA TYR A 79 1.84 -11.70 13.90
C TYR A 79 0.31 -11.50 13.92
N PRO A 80 -0.49 -12.43 14.48
CA PRO A 80 -1.95 -12.39 14.36
C PRO A 80 -2.60 -11.21 15.12
N THR A 81 -1.86 -10.56 16.00
CA THR A 81 -2.28 -9.38 16.76
C THR A 81 -1.86 -8.06 16.13
N LEU A 82 -1.17 -8.10 14.98
CA LEU A 82 -0.71 -6.92 14.26
C LEU A 82 -1.88 -6.00 13.93
N LYS A 83 -1.73 -4.72 14.25
CA LYS A 83 -2.70 -3.69 13.87
C LYS A 83 -2.28 -3.02 12.58
N LYS A 84 -3.25 -2.38 11.93
CA LYS A 84 -2.97 -1.56 10.73
C LYS A 84 -1.97 -0.43 11.02
N SER A 85 -2.00 0.16 12.22
CA SER A 85 -1.04 1.18 12.66
C SER A 85 0.41 0.70 12.55
N ASP A 86 0.66 -0.53 12.99
CA ASP A 86 2.00 -1.12 13.04
C ASP A 86 2.47 -1.40 11.59
N CYS A 87 1.56 -1.86 10.72
CA CYS A 87 1.85 -2.02 9.30
C CYS A 87 2.13 -0.69 8.59
N PHE A 88 1.44 0.40 8.96
CA PHE A 88 1.74 1.74 8.45
C PHE A 88 3.13 2.22 8.91
N GLU A 89 3.53 1.91 10.14
CA GLU A 89 4.87 2.21 10.64
C GLU A 89 5.95 1.46 9.84
N ILE A 90 5.76 0.16 9.58
CA ILE A 90 6.65 -0.64 8.72
C ILE A 90 6.78 0.00 7.34
N ILE A 91 5.66 0.39 6.72
CA ILE A 91 5.65 1.07 5.42
C ILE A 91 6.40 2.42 5.49
N ALA A 92 6.21 3.19 6.55
CA ALA A 92 6.92 4.45 6.74
C ALA A 92 8.44 4.23 6.83
N ARG A 93 8.91 3.26 7.61
CA ARG A 93 10.33 2.90 7.70
C ARG A 93 10.88 2.41 6.35
N LEU A 94 10.13 1.59 5.60
CA LEU A 94 10.52 1.14 4.26
C LEU A 94 10.63 2.29 3.25
N ARG A 95 9.77 3.32 3.34
CA ARG A 95 9.88 4.54 2.53
C ARG A 95 11.12 5.36 2.90
N THR A 96 11.36 5.56 4.20
CA THR A 96 12.55 6.26 4.70
C THR A 96 13.84 5.59 4.21
N ASN A 97 13.85 4.25 4.16
CA ASN A 97 14.96 3.45 3.67
C ASN A 97 15.03 3.32 2.13
N GLN A 98 14.19 4.05 1.39
CA GLN A 98 14.12 4.01 -0.09
C GLN A 98 13.85 2.62 -0.67
N VAL A 99 13.21 1.73 0.09
CA VAL A 99 12.74 0.43 -0.41
C VAL A 99 11.43 0.61 -1.17
N LEU A 100 10.49 1.39 -0.61
CA LEU A 100 9.31 1.85 -1.31
C LEU A 100 9.62 3.21 -1.95
N LEU A 101 9.51 3.27 -3.27
CA LEU A 101 9.92 4.41 -4.09
C LEU A 101 8.79 5.39 -4.36
N ASP A 102 7.55 4.90 -4.48
CA ASP A 102 6.38 5.73 -4.76
C ASP A 102 5.09 5.11 -4.20
N GLU A 103 4.03 5.91 -4.17
CA GLU A 103 2.70 5.56 -3.67
C GLU A 103 1.62 6.08 -4.62
N ILE A 104 0.81 5.18 -5.17
CA ILE A 104 -0.34 5.51 -6.01
C ILE A 104 -1.59 5.47 -5.13
N VAL A 105 -2.25 6.63 -5.02
CA VAL A 105 -3.51 6.81 -4.28
C VAL A 105 -4.61 7.22 -5.26
N TYR A 106 -5.76 6.56 -5.18
CA TYR A 106 -6.93 6.91 -5.99
C TYR A 106 -7.94 7.69 -5.15
N GLU A 107 -8.38 8.86 -5.63
CA GLU A 107 -9.30 9.73 -4.89
C GLU A 107 -10.65 9.07 -4.59
N ASP A 108 -11.11 8.18 -5.46
CA ASP A 108 -12.38 7.45 -5.37
C ASP A 108 -12.24 6.06 -4.74
N LEU A 109 -11.04 5.68 -4.30
CA LEU A 109 -10.79 4.47 -3.50
C LEU A 109 -10.00 4.85 -2.24
N PRO A 110 -10.61 5.61 -1.31
CA PRO A 110 -10.02 5.82 0.00
C PRO A 110 -9.84 4.44 0.64
N ASP A 111 -8.68 4.18 1.23
CA ASP A 111 -8.24 2.87 1.76
C ASP A 111 -7.60 1.90 0.76
N PHE A 112 -7.43 2.27 -0.51
CA PHE A 112 -6.59 1.51 -1.44
C PHE A 112 -5.26 2.22 -1.69
N TYR A 113 -4.19 1.64 -1.14
CA TYR A 113 -2.82 2.12 -1.31
C TYR A 113 -2.03 1.11 -2.12
N LEU A 114 -1.44 1.58 -3.23
CA LEU A 114 -0.57 0.78 -4.08
C LEU A 114 0.86 1.34 -4.01
N TYR A 115 1.76 0.57 -3.42
CA TYR A 115 3.15 0.95 -3.24
C TYR A 115 4.00 0.44 -4.40
N VAL A 116 4.89 1.29 -4.89
CA VAL A 116 5.88 1.00 -5.92
C VAL A 116 7.22 0.77 -5.25
N PHE A 117 7.88 -0.36 -5.52
CA PHE A 117 9.18 -0.72 -4.93
C PHE A 117 10.23 -1.11 -5.97
N LYS A 118 9.95 -0.82 -7.25
CA LYS A 118 10.91 -0.85 -8.36
C LYS A 118 10.78 0.44 -9.16
N ASP A 119 11.85 0.83 -9.84
CA ASP A 119 11.81 1.99 -10.73
C ASP A 119 10.88 1.70 -11.93
N LEU A 120 9.67 2.23 -11.87
CA LEU A 120 8.61 2.04 -12.84
C LEU A 120 8.24 3.34 -13.51
N LYS A 121 8.03 3.27 -14.82
CA LYS A 121 7.59 4.39 -15.64
C LYS A 121 6.17 4.12 -16.07
N ILE A 122 5.22 4.38 -15.17
CA ILE A 122 3.79 4.15 -15.41
C ILE A 122 3.19 5.46 -15.93
N SER A 123 2.61 5.41 -17.12
CA SER A 123 1.89 6.55 -17.69
C SER A 123 0.59 6.83 -16.93
N PRO A 124 0.01 8.04 -17.05
CA PRO A 124 -1.30 8.33 -16.47
C PRO A 124 -2.40 7.34 -16.90
N ASN A 125 -2.36 6.90 -18.16
CA ASN A 125 -3.26 5.88 -18.68
C ASN A 125 -2.99 4.51 -18.03
N GLY A 126 -1.72 4.18 -17.79
CA GLY A 126 -1.34 2.98 -17.04
C GLY A 126 -1.89 2.98 -15.62
N ILE A 127 -1.77 4.10 -14.91
CA ILE A 127 -2.36 4.30 -13.57
C ILE A 127 -3.89 4.12 -13.62
N GLN A 128 -4.55 4.66 -14.65
CA GLN A 128 -5.99 4.48 -14.87
C GLN A 128 -6.35 3.00 -15.12
N LEU A 129 -5.56 2.25 -15.89
CA LEU A 129 -5.80 0.82 -16.08
C LEU A 129 -5.58 0.03 -14.79
N LEU A 130 -4.55 0.33 -14.00
CA LEU A 130 -4.32 -0.30 -12.70
C LEU A 130 -5.49 -0.06 -11.73
N LYS A 131 -6.09 1.14 -11.77
CA LYS A 131 -7.30 1.46 -11.01
C LYS A 131 -8.46 0.53 -11.35
N ILE A 132 -8.65 0.19 -12.62
CA ILE A 132 -9.72 -0.73 -13.06
C ILE A 132 -9.55 -2.11 -12.44
N PHE A 133 -8.30 -2.59 -12.31
CA PHE A 133 -8.02 -3.85 -11.61
C PHE A 133 -8.38 -3.76 -10.12
N ALA A 134 -8.00 -2.67 -9.45
CA ALA A 134 -8.34 -2.43 -8.05
C ALA A 134 -9.86 -2.33 -7.79
N GLN A 135 -10.63 -1.85 -8.78
CA GLN A 135 -12.09 -1.74 -8.69
C GLN A 135 -12.84 -3.02 -9.07
N THR A 136 -12.16 -4.11 -9.41
CA THR A 136 -12.81 -5.34 -9.88
C THR A 136 -12.76 -6.41 -8.78
N PRO A 137 -13.69 -6.40 -7.81
CA PRO A 137 -13.58 -7.17 -6.57
C PRO A 137 -13.59 -8.70 -6.71
N LEU A 138 -14.02 -9.25 -7.87
CA LEU A 138 -14.41 -10.67 -7.97
C LEU A 138 -13.66 -11.48 -9.02
N LEU A 139 -12.87 -10.84 -9.89
CA LEU A 139 -12.16 -11.54 -10.94
C LEU A 139 -10.70 -11.09 -10.94
N PRO A 140 -9.74 -11.98 -10.63
CA PRO A 140 -8.32 -11.69 -10.85
C PRO A 140 -8.00 -11.52 -12.34
N PHE A 141 -8.99 -11.73 -13.22
CA PHE A 141 -8.89 -11.78 -14.66
C PHE A 141 -9.94 -10.86 -15.31
N LEU A 142 -9.49 -9.89 -16.09
CA LEU A 142 -10.33 -9.04 -16.92
C LEU A 142 -10.12 -9.36 -18.40
N THR A 143 -11.18 -9.40 -19.19
CA THR A 143 -11.03 -9.55 -20.65
C THR A 143 -10.51 -8.24 -21.26
N LEU A 144 -9.83 -8.34 -22.41
CA LEU A 144 -9.40 -7.16 -23.18
C LEU A 144 -10.56 -6.18 -23.42
N GLN A 145 -11.72 -6.73 -23.80
CA GLN A 145 -12.93 -5.94 -24.05
C GLN A 145 -13.41 -5.23 -22.78
N SER A 146 -13.43 -5.90 -21.63
CA SER A 146 -13.87 -5.27 -20.38
C SER A 146 -12.92 -4.16 -19.92
N LEU A 147 -11.60 -4.37 -20.02
CA LEU A 147 -10.61 -3.33 -19.75
C LEU A 147 -10.80 -2.13 -20.67
N LYS A 148 -11.00 -2.40 -21.96
CA LYS A 148 -11.19 -1.37 -22.97
C LYS A 148 -12.42 -0.52 -22.69
N GLU A 149 -13.57 -1.17 -22.49
CA GLU A 149 -14.85 -0.50 -22.20
C GLU A 149 -14.77 0.36 -20.93
N LYS A 150 -14.08 -0.11 -19.89
CA LYS A 150 -13.91 0.64 -18.63
C LYS A 150 -12.86 1.75 -18.69
N SER A 151 -11.89 1.66 -19.60
CA SER A 151 -10.79 2.64 -19.70
C SER A 151 -11.18 3.93 -20.41
N GLU A 152 -12.21 3.90 -21.27
CA GLU A 152 -12.60 5.02 -22.13
C GLU A 152 -11.46 5.58 -23.01
N LEU A 153 -10.36 4.83 -23.16
CA LEU A 153 -9.22 5.21 -23.99
C LEU A 153 -9.51 4.95 -25.47
N ASP A 154 -8.81 5.65 -26.37
CA ASP A 154 -8.80 5.31 -27.81
C ASP A 154 -8.04 3.99 -28.07
N ASP A 155 -8.32 3.31 -29.19
CA ASP A 155 -7.76 1.97 -29.49
C ASP A 155 -6.23 1.94 -29.52
N SER A 156 -5.63 2.92 -30.18
CA SER A 156 -4.17 3.05 -30.25
C SER A 156 -3.56 3.30 -28.87
N VAL A 157 -4.16 4.19 -28.08
CA VAL A 157 -3.70 4.57 -26.74
C VAL A 157 -3.85 3.40 -25.78
N PHE A 158 -4.98 2.71 -25.81
CA PHE A 158 -5.26 1.54 -24.99
C PHE A 158 -4.23 0.43 -25.24
N MET A 159 -4.01 0.06 -26.52
CA MET A 159 -3.06 -1.00 -26.84
C MET A 159 -1.63 -0.65 -26.47
N ALA A 160 -1.21 0.61 -26.68
CA ALA A 160 0.10 1.09 -26.23
C ALA A 160 0.25 1.03 -24.71
N THR A 161 -0.82 1.35 -23.96
CA THR A 161 -0.83 1.30 -22.50
C THR A 161 -0.78 -0.15 -22.00
N ILE A 162 -1.48 -1.09 -22.65
CA ILE A 162 -1.40 -2.52 -22.34
C ILE A 162 0.04 -3.02 -22.55
N GLU A 163 0.66 -2.69 -23.68
CA GLU A 163 2.04 -3.07 -23.98
C GLU A 163 3.03 -2.49 -22.96
N GLU A 164 2.86 -1.23 -22.57
CA GLU A 164 3.65 -0.56 -21.53
C GLU A 164 3.60 -1.34 -20.20
N LEU A 165 2.41 -1.69 -19.74
CA LEU A 165 2.21 -2.41 -18.47
C LEU A 165 2.73 -3.85 -18.54
N GLN A 166 2.61 -4.53 -19.69
CA GLN A 166 3.14 -5.87 -19.91
C GLN A 166 4.68 -5.90 -19.95
N ASN A 167 5.30 -4.93 -20.62
CA ASN A 167 6.76 -4.79 -20.68
C ASN A 167 7.38 -4.57 -19.29
N GLN A 168 6.63 -3.92 -18.40
CA GLN A 168 7.00 -3.73 -16.98
C GLN A 168 6.53 -4.87 -16.07
N LYS A 169 5.92 -5.93 -16.63
CA LYS A 169 5.39 -7.10 -15.90
C LYS A 169 4.36 -6.74 -14.81
N LEU A 170 3.65 -5.62 -14.98
CA LEU A 170 2.60 -5.18 -14.06
C LEU A 170 1.29 -5.93 -14.34
N ILE A 171 1.03 -6.21 -15.62
CA ILE A 171 -0.10 -7.03 -16.05
C ILE A 171 0.38 -8.21 -16.88
N TYR A 172 -0.35 -9.32 -16.80
CA TYR A 172 -0.08 -10.55 -17.54
C TYR A 172 -1.30 -10.90 -18.37
N SER A 173 -1.08 -11.47 -19.55
CA SER A 173 -2.16 -11.98 -20.40
C SER A 173 -2.09 -13.49 -20.51
N GLU A 174 -3.18 -14.18 -20.21
CA GLU A 174 -3.34 -15.62 -20.41
C GLU A 174 -4.74 -15.90 -20.96
N ASN A 175 -4.87 -16.71 -22.03
CA ASN A 175 -6.15 -17.09 -22.61
C ASN A 175 -7.12 -15.91 -22.88
N ALA A 176 -6.61 -14.79 -23.41
CA ALA A 176 -7.35 -13.54 -23.67
C ALA A 176 -7.90 -12.83 -22.42
N GLN A 177 -7.41 -13.20 -21.24
CA GLN A 177 -7.66 -12.53 -19.98
C GLN A 177 -6.39 -11.86 -19.46
N PHE A 178 -6.57 -10.80 -18.69
CA PHE A 178 -5.51 -10.00 -18.10
C PHE A 178 -5.59 -10.04 -16.59
N SER A 179 -4.46 -10.20 -15.91
CA SER A 179 -4.36 -10.16 -14.44
C SER A 179 -3.29 -9.18 -13.99
N CYS A 180 -3.51 -8.55 -12.84
CA CYS A 180 -2.54 -7.70 -12.16
C CYS A 180 -2.19 -8.33 -10.81
N LEU A 181 -1.10 -9.09 -10.74
CA LEU A 181 -0.75 -9.86 -9.54
C LEU A 181 -0.37 -8.97 -8.36
N GLY A 182 0.14 -7.76 -8.61
CA GLY A 182 0.46 -6.81 -7.56
C GLY A 182 -0.76 -6.17 -6.87
N ILE A 183 -1.96 -6.40 -7.39
CA ILE A 183 -3.21 -5.88 -6.85
C ILE A 183 -4.02 -7.07 -6.32
N SER A 184 -4.02 -7.25 -4.99
CA SER A 184 -4.97 -8.13 -4.34
C SER A 184 -6.32 -7.42 -4.19
N ASN A 185 -7.40 -8.12 -4.52
CA ASN A 185 -8.75 -7.66 -4.23
C ASN A 185 -9.21 -8.30 -2.93
N LYS A 186 -9.73 -7.49 -2.00
CA LYS A 186 -10.38 -7.99 -0.77
C LYS A 186 -11.43 -9.03 -1.15
N LYS A 187 -11.33 -10.22 -0.56
CA LYS A 187 -12.40 -11.24 -0.61
C LYS A 187 -13.65 -10.78 0.13
#